data_AF-A0A2T7KGB1-F1
#
_entry.id   AF-A0A2T7KGB1-F1
#
_cell.length_a   1.000
_cell.length_b   1.000
_cell.length_c   1.000
_cell.angle_alpha   90.00
_cell.angle_beta   90.00
_cell.angle_gamma   90.00
#
_symmetry.space_group_name_H-M   'P 1'
#
loop_
_entity.id
_entity.type
_entity.pdbx_description
1 polymer ?
#
loop_
_entity_poly.entity_id
_entity_poly.type
_entity_poly.pdbx_seq_one_letter_code
_entity_poly.pdbx_strand_id
1 'polypeptide(L)'
;MLGDNTTEHRLRLLQAEFTQFERRGPGDGRTATRTESPAPVNLGVLDYLTAATTEVVEHTRAAAPDAQPFAGPLPDLYEWSRQATADLDTGRQQARETLIYRQGLEHALEMGDSTVIRKHPCPGCGCWGLMWRPAVQRAACPNRYCIDDDGLSRTWELKTLAHHHIAEQLALKASAT
;
A
#
# COMPACT_ATOMS: atom_id res chain seq x y z
N MET A 1 -2.42 -3.47 19.76
CA MET A 1 -1.74 -2.74 18.68
C MET A 1 -2.22 -3.32 17.36
N LEU A 2 -2.75 -2.51 16.44
CA LEU A 2 -3.13 -2.91 15.07
C LEU A 2 -1.88 -2.99 14.17
N GLY A 3 -0.77 -3.50 14.73
CA GLY A 3 0.48 -3.67 14.00
C GLY A 3 0.29 -4.78 12.98
N ASP A 4 -0.03 -4.39 11.75
CA ASP A 4 -0.10 -5.32 10.64
C ASP A 4 1.33 -5.74 10.28
N ASN A 5 1.86 -6.74 11.00
CA ASN A 5 3.18 -7.36 10.78
C ASN A 5 3.41 -7.74 9.31
N THR A 6 2.34 -7.86 8.52
CA THR A 6 2.43 -8.11 7.08
C THR A 6 3.01 -6.92 6.32
N THR A 7 2.69 -5.67 6.68
CA THR A 7 3.19 -4.49 5.95
C THR A 7 4.70 -4.30 6.13
N GLU A 8 5.18 -4.39 7.36
CA GLU A 8 6.63 -4.33 7.69
C GLU A 8 7.40 -5.49 7.06
N HIS A 9 6.82 -6.69 7.08
CA HIS A 9 7.40 -7.87 6.44
C HIS A 9 7.51 -7.68 4.91
N ARG A 10 6.47 -7.18 4.25
CA ARG A 10 6.47 -6.89 2.81
C ARG A 10 7.50 -5.82 2.45
N LEU A 11 7.63 -4.76 3.26
CA LEU A 11 8.65 -3.73 3.06
C LEU A 11 10.07 -4.32 3.16
N ARG A 12 10.30 -5.20 4.15
CA ARG A 12 11.58 -5.91 4.31
C ARG A 12 11.89 -6.80 3.10
N LEU A 13 10.91 -7.54 2.58
CA LEU A 13 11.07 -8.39 1.40
C LEU A 13 11.38 -7.56 0.14
N LEU A 14 10.67 -6.45 -0.07
CA LEU A 14 10.96 -5.52 -1.16
C LEU A 14 12.40 -5.01 -1.11
N GLN A 15 12.85 -4.58 0.07
CA GLN A 15 14.21 -4.08 0.28
C GLN A 15 15.27 -5.17 0.03
N ALA A 16 15.04 -6.40 0.51
CA ALA A 16 16.04 -7.46 0.47
C ALA A 16 16.10 -8.21 -0.87
N GLU A 17 14.95 -8.54 -1.46
CA GLU A 17 14.86 -9.48 -2.58
C GLU A 17 14.62 -8.79 -3.93
N PHE A 18 13.86 -7.70 -3.95
CA PHE A 18 13.42 -7.05 -5.19
C PHE A 18 14.33 -5.90 -5.65
N THR A 19 15.23 -5.44 -4.78
CA THR A 19 16.31 -4.52 -5.17
C THR A 19 17.42 -5.23 -5.95
N GLN A 20 17.61 -6.53 -5.74
CA GLN A 20 18.80 -7.26 -6.22
C GLN A 20 18.66 -7.86 -7.64
N PHE A 21 17.47 -7.93 -8.25
CA PHE A 21 17.30 -8.56 -9.58
C PHE A 21 16.19 -7.97 -10.45
N GLU A 22 16.48 -7.73 -11.74
CA GLU A 22 15.48 -7.50 -12.79
C GLU A 22 14.75 -8.82 -13.11
N ARG A 23 13.42 -8.86 -12.96
CA ARG A 23 12.59 -10.00 -13.40
C ARG A 23 12.57 -10.07 -14.93
N ARG A 24 13.24 -11.07 -15.50
CA ARG A 24 13.24 -11.40 -16.93
C ARG A 24 11.91 -12.11 -17.29
N GLY A 25 10.97 -11.38 -17.87
CA GLY A 25 9.81 -11.98 -18.56
C GLY A 25 10.18 -12.41 -19.99
N PRO A 26 9.44 -13.34 -20.63
CA PRO A 26 9.59 -13.60 -22.06
C PRO A 26 9.11 -12.37 -22.83
N GLY A 27 10.04 -11.59 -23.36
CA GLY A 27 9.74 -10.41 -24.17
C GLY A 27 9.21 -10.84 -25.53
N ASP A 28 7.96 -10.49 -25.82
CA ASP A 28 7.37 -10.62 -27.15
C ASP A 28 7.79 -9.38 -27.97
N GLY A 29 8.54 -9.60 -29.05
CA GLY A 29 8.92 -8.54 -30.00
C GLY A 29 10.41 -8.17 -30.03
N ARG A 30 10.86 -7.80 -31.23
CA ARG A 30 12.23 -7.39 -31.57
C ARG A 30 12.67 -6.18 -30.73
N THR A 31 13.38 -6.40 -29.64
CA THR A 31 14.00 -5.34 -28.85
C THR A 31 15.40 -4.99 -29.40
N ALA A 32 15.70 -3.70 -29.53
CA ALA A 32 17.02 -3.21 -29.90
C ALA A 32 18.09 -3.76 -28.95
N THR A 33 19.23 -4.21 -29.50
CA THR A 33 20.37 -4.69 -28.71
C THR A 33 20.87 -3.56 -27.81
N ARG A 34 20.65 -3.69 -26.50
CA ARG A 34 21.12 -2.73 -25.49
C ARG A 34 22.65 -2.79 -25.46
N THR A 35 23.32 -1.67 -25.70
CA THR A 35 24.80 -1.57 -25.75
C THR A 35 25.45 -1.36 -24.39
N GLU A 36 24.65 -1.24 -23.33
CA GLU A 36 25.12 -1.03 -21.96
C GLU A 36 24.53 -2.11 -21.04
N SER A 37 25.36 -2.58 -20.10
CA SER A 37 24.92 -3.50 -19.05
C SER A 37 23.85 -2.83 -18.18
N PRO A 38 22.72 -3.48 -17.90
CA PRO A 38 21.73 -2.94 -16.97
C PRO A 38 22.37 -2.68 -15.60
N ALA A 39 21.89 -1.65 -14.90
CA ALA A 39 22.30 -1.39 -13.54
C ALA A 39 22.07 -2.66 -12.69
N PRO A 40 23.00 -3.04 -11.80
CA PRO A 40 22.88 -4.27 -11.00
C PRO A 40 21.77 -4.21 -9.94
N VAL A 41 20.98 -3.13 -9.91
CA VAL A 41 19.96 -2.84 -8.92
C VAL A 41 18.70 -2.33 -9.64
N ASN A 42 17.53 -2.75 -9.17
CA ASN A 42 16.25 -2.26 -9.69
C ASN A 42 15.99 -0.83 -9.18
N LEU A 43 16.35 0.17 -9.98
CA LEU A 43 16.20 1.59 -9.65
C LEU A 43 14.73 1.99 -9.39
N GLY A 44 13.77 1.39 -10.11
CA GLY A 44 12.35 1.70 -9.92
C GLY A 44 11.84 1.32 -8.52
N VAL A 45 12.31 0.19 -7.98
CA VAL A 45 11.99 -0.22 -6.60
C VAL A 45 12.63 0.72 -5.58
N LEU A 46 13.85 1.21 -5.83
CA LEU A 46 14.50 2.18 -4.94
C LEU A 46 13.79 3.53 -4.92
N ASP A 47 13.37 4.03 -6.08
CA ASP A 47 12.61 5.27 -6.20
C ASP A 47 11.27 5.14 -5.47
N TYR A 48 10.59 4.00 -5.65
CA TYR A 48 9.35 3.68 -4.93
C TYR A 48 9.55 3.64 -3.41
N LEU A 49 10.57 2.94 -2.91
CA LEU A 49 10.86 2.85 -1.48
C LEU A 49 11.16 4.24 -0.88
N THR A 50 11.89 5.07 -1.62
CA THR A 50 12.19 6.45 -1.22
C THR A 50 10.91 7.28 -1.14
N ALA A 51 10.06 7.21 -2.16
CA ALA A 51 8.78 7.92 -2.17
C ALA A 51 7.85 7.48 -1.02
N ALA A 52 7.72 6.17 -0.78
CA ALA A 52 6.91 5.63 0.32
C ALA A 52 7.43 6.09 1.69
N THR A 53 8.77 6.12 1.86
CA THR A 53 9.41 6.59 3.09
C THR A 53 9.15 8.08 3.33
N THR A 54 9.40 8.91 2.32
CA THR A 54 9.16 10.35 2.38
C THR A 54 7.71 10.64 2.75
N GLU A 55 6.75 9.95 2.13
CA GLU A 55 5.33 10.15 2.42
C GLU A 55 4.99 9.88 3.90
N VAL A 56 5.49 8.79 4.48
CA VAL A 56 5.23 8.47 5.91
C VAL A 56 5.88 9.50 6.81
N VAL A 57 7.10 9.93 6.51
CA VAL A 57 7.82 10.95 7.28
C VAL A 57 7.08 12.28 7.22
N GLU A 58 6.68 12.73 6.03
CA GLU A 58 5.93 13.97 5.83
C GLU A 58 4.58 13.93 6.52
N HIS A 59 3.81 12.84 6.36
CA HIS A 59 2.53 12.69 7.03
C HIS A 59 2.67 12.70 8.56
N THR A 60 3.68 11.99 9.08
CA THR A 60 3.95 11.93 10.53
C THR A 60 4.31 13.31 11.07
N ARG A 61 5.18 14.06 10.40
CA ARG A 61 5.59 15.41 10.83
C ARG A 61 4.49 16.45 10.64
N ALA A 62 3.63 16.29 9.63
CA ALA A 62 2.46 17.14 9.49
C ALA A 62 1.47 16.96 10.67
N ALA A 63 1.34 15.73 11.18
CA ALA A 63 0.48 15.41 12.31
C ALA A 63 1.12 15.71 13.68
N ALA A 64 2.44 15.54 13.79
CA ALA A 64 3.25 15.76 14.98
C ALA A 64 4.54 16.54 14.60
N PRO A 65 4.50 17.89 14.55
CA PRO A 65 5.62 18.71 14.10
C PRO A 65 6.92 18.52 14.89
N ASP A 66 6.79 18.21 16.18
CA ASP A 66 7.90 17.99 17.11
C ASP A 66 8.46 16.56 17.08
N ALA A 67 7.93 15.69 16.20
CA ALA A 67 8.44 14.33 16.03
C ALA A 67 9.92 14.35 15.62
N GLN A 68 10.72 13.55 16.32
CA GLN A 68 12.13 13.39 16.00
C GLN A 68 12.30 12.85 14.56
N PRO A 69 13.32 13.31 13.81
CA PRO A 69 13.58 12.78 12.48
C PRO A 69 13.74 11.26 12.50
N PHE A 70 13.15 10.58 11.52
CA PHE A 70 13.36 9.16 11.36
C PHE A 70 14.82 8.90 10.93
N ALA A 71 15.56 8.15 11.75
CA ALA A 71 16.94 7.74 11.48
C ALA A 71 17.15 6.22 11.61
N GLY A 72 16.05 5.46 11.69
CA GLY A 72 16.07 4.01 11.84
C GLY A 72 16.16 3.26 10.51
N PRO A 73 16.29 1.92 10.55
CA PRO A 73 16.18 1.08 9.36
C PRO A 73 14.73 1.07 8.84
N LEU A 74 14.53 0.97 7.52
CA LEU A 74 13.21 1.04 6.88
C LEU A 74 12.10 0.18 7.53
N PRO A 75 12.33 -1.07 7.98
CA PRO A 75 11.29 -1.84 8.65
C PRO A 75 10.71 -1.18 9.90
N ASP A 76 11.47 -0.32 10.58
CA ASP A 76 11.06 0.36 11.81
C ASP A 76 10.28 1.66 11.54
N LEU A 77 10.15 2.06 10.26
CA LEU A 77 9.49 3.29 9.83
C LEU A 77 8.05 3.40 10.35
N TYR A 78 7.27 2.34 10.20
CA TYR A 78 5.86 2.36 10.60
C TYR A 78 5.69 2.39 12.10
N GLU A 79 6.54 1.65 12.82
CA GLU A 79 6.53 1.66 14.28
C GLU A 79 6.96 3.02 14.84
N TRP A 80 7.99 3.64 14.27
CA TRP A 80 8.34 5.03 14.57
C TRP A 80 7.16 5.98 14.33
N SER A 81 6.46 5.86 13.19
CA SER A 81 5.30 6.70 12.88
C SER A 81 4.18 6.51 13.90
N ARG A 82 3.89 5.27 14.31
CA ARG A 82 2.90 4.96 15.36
C ARG A 82 3.28 5.56 16.70
N GLN A 83 4.54 5.42 17.12
CA GLN A 83 5.03 5.98 18.38
C GLN A 83 4.99 7.50 18.39
N ALA A 84 5.45 8.15 17.31
CA ALA A 84 5.46 9.60 17.17
C ALA A 84 4.07 10.25 17.19
N THR A 85 3.01 9.47 16.96
CA THR A 85 1.63 9.94 16.86
C THR A 85 0.68 9.19 17.81
N ALA A 86 1.23 8.52 18.82
CA ALA A 86 0.46 7.71 19.76
C ALA A 86 -0.54 8.53 20.60
N ASP A 87 -0.18 9.77 20.92
CA ASP A 87 -0.97 10.67 21.78
C ASP A 87 -1.97 11.54 21.00
N LEU A 88 -2.03 11.41 19.68
CA LEU A 88 -2.98 12.16 18.85
C LEU A 88 -4.41 11.65 19.00
N ASP A 89 -5.39 12.45 18.60
CA ASP A 89 -6.79 12.03 18.59
C ASP A 89 -7.04 10.82 17.66
N THR A 90 -8.15 10.13 17.90
CA THR A 90 -8.51 8.90 17.19
C THR A 90 -8.63 9.09 15.68
N GLY A 91 -9.05 10.27 15.20
CA GLY A 91 -9.14 10.58 13.78
C GLY A 91 -7.76 10.64 13.12
N ARG A 92 -6.80 11.29 13.77
CA ARG A 92 -5.41 11.33 13.29
C ARG A 92 -4.73 9.97 13.36
N GLN A 93 -4.99 9.19 14.41
CA GLN A 93 -4.51 7.81 14.49
C GLN A 93 -5.09 6.95 13.36
N GLN A 94 -6.39 7.09 13.07
CA GLN A 94 -7.04 6.40 11.96
C GLN A 94 -6.44 6.80 10.60
N ALA A 95 -6.17 8.10 10.39
CA ALA A 95 -5.53 8.58 9.17
C ALA A 95 -4.14 7.96 8.97
N ARG A 96 -3.33 7.88 10.04
CA ARG A 96 -2.05 7.16 10.03
C ARG A 96 -2.22 5.69 9.68
N GLU A 97 -3.07 4.95 10.37
CA GLU A 97 -3.25 3.51 10.09
C GLU A 97 -3.77 3.28 8.67
N THR A 98 -4.62 4.17 8.15
CA THR A 98 -5.08 4.15 6.75
C THR A 98 -3.91 4.31 5.78
N LEU A 99 -2.98 5.24 6.06
CA LEU A 99 -1.78 5.44 5.25
C LEU A 99 -0.90 4.19 5.25
N ILE A 100 -0.57 3.68 6.44
CA ILE A 100 0.29 2.50 6.62
C ILE A 100 -0.32 1.30 5.88
N TYR A 101 -1.62 1.07 6.05
CA TYR A 101 -2.31 -0.04 5.40
C TYR A 101 -2.34 0.10 3.88
N ARG A 102 -2.58 1.31 3.36
CA ARG A 102 -2.52 1.58 1.91
C ARG A 102 -1.14 1.24 1.36
N GLN A 103 -0.06 1.69 2.00
CA GLN A 103 1.29 1.34 1.58
C GLN A 103 1.54 -0.17 1.65
N GLY A 104 1.00 -0.86 2.65
CA GLY A 104 1.00 -2.33 2.71
C GLY A 104 0.38 -3.01 1.50
N LEU A 105 -0.71 -2.46 0.95
CA LEU A 105 -1.31 -2.92 -0.30
C LEU A 105 -0.42 -2.61 -1.52
N GLU A 106 0.16 -1.42 -1.57
CA GLU A 106 1.07 -1.01 -2.65
C GLU A 106 2.31 -1.90 -2.69
N HIS A 107 2.91 -2.20 -1.54
CA HIS A 107 4.05 -3.11 -1.43
C HIS A 107 3.71 -4.50 -1.97
N ALA A 108 2.52 -5.03 -1.65
CA ALA A 108 2.07 -6.30 -2.17
C ALA A 108 1.92 -6.28 -3.70
N LEU A 109 1.35 -5.21 -4.24
CA LEU A 109 1.16 -5.04 -5.68
C LEU A 109 2.49 -4.91 -6.42
N GLU A 110 3.47 -4.21 -5.85
CA GLU A 110 4.81 -4.07 -6.42
C GLU A 110 5.55 -5.42 -6.46
N MET A 111 5.31 -6.28 -5.47
CA MET A 111 5.80 -7.67 -5.49
C MET A 111 5.02 -8.59 -6.45
N GLY A 112 3.94 -8.09 -7.06
CA GLY A 112 3.06 -8.85 -7.96
C GLY A 112 1.93 -9.61 -7.28
N ASP A 113 1.75 -9.46 -5.96
CA ASP A 113 0.64 -10.06 -5.23
C ASP A 113 -0.62 -9.18 -5.30
N SER A 114 -1.38 -9.35 -6.38
CA SER A 114 -2.70 -8.71 -6.51
C SER A 114 -3.81 -9.40 -5.72
N THR A 115 -3.55 -10.54 -5.08
CA THR A 115 -4.57 -11.28 -4.34
C THR A 115 -4.97 -10.59 -3.04
N VAL A 116 -4.12 -9.71 -2.50
CA VAL A 116 -4.45 -8.88 -1.33
C VAL A 116 -5.72 -8.06 -1.55
N ILE A 117 -5.96 -7.58 -2.77
CA ILE A 117 -7.13 -6.76 -3.11
C ILE A 117 -8.43 -7.57 -2.99
N ARG A 118 -8.39 -8.86 -3.30
CA ARG A 118 -9.58 -9.75 -3.26
C ARG A 118 -10.10 -9.97 -1.83
N LYS A 119 -9.26 -9.72 -0.83
CA LYS A 119 -9.56 -9.83 0.61
C LYS A 119 -10.31 -8.62 1.16
N HIS A 120 -10.68 -7.68 0.30
CA HIS A 120 -11.50 -6.53 0.68
C HIS A 120 -12.92 -6.67 0.14
N PRO A 121 -13.94 -6.39 0.97
CA PRO A 121 -15.29 -6.18 0.46
C PRO A 121 -15.32 -4.90 -0.38
N CYS A 122 -16.15 -4.89 -1.42
CA CYS A 122 -16.40 -3.70 -2.21
C CYS A 122 -17.06 -2.61 -1.35
N PRO A 123 -16.52 -1.38 -1.28
CA PRO A 123 -17.16 -0.27 -0.56
C PRO A 123 -18.59 0.04 -1.03
N GLY A 124 -18.92 -0.25 -2.29
CA GLY A 124 -20.25 0.00 -2.86
C GLY A 124 -21.28 -1.10 -2.56
N CYS A 125 -20.94 -2.37 -2.81
CA CYS A 125 -21.89 -3.50 -2.65
C CYS A 125 -21.61 -4.48 -1.52
N GLY A 126 -20.51 -4.36 -0.78
CA GLY A 126 -20.08 -5.33 0.24
C GLY A 126 -19.66 -6.70 -0.30
N CYS A 127 -19.88 -6.95 -1.59
CA CYS A 127 -19.46 -8.12 -2.35
C CYS A 127 -17.93 -8.31 -2.33
N TRP A 128 -17.48 -9.57 -2.29
CA TRP A 128 -16.07 -9.93 -2.21
C TRP A 128 -15.45 -10.21 -3.58
N GLY A 129 -14.11 -10.25 -3.64
CA GLY A 129 -13.39 -10.63 -4.86
C GLY A 129 -13.07 -9.45 -5.79
N LEU A 130 -12.77 -8.28 -5.22
CA LEU A 130 -12.27 -7.14 -6.01
C LEU A 130 -11.07 -7.53 -6.88
N MET A 131 -11.05 -7.04 -8.12
CA MET A 131 -9.99 -7.32 -9.09
C MET A 131 -9.09 -6.11 -9.27
N TRP A 132 -7.78 -6.26 -9.08
CA TRP A 132 -6.84 -5.19 -9.39
C TRP A 132 -6.71 -4.97 -10.90
N ARG A 133 -6.79 -3.72 -11.34
CA ARG A 133 -6.58 -3.30 -12.74
C ARG A 133 -5.30 -2.47 -12.83
N PRO A 134 -4.14 -3.08 -13.19
CA PRO A 134 -2.85 -2.37 -13.21
C PRO A 134 -2.85 -1.13 -14.11
N ALA A 135 -3.51 -1.20 -15.26
CA ALA A 135 -3.53 -0.12 -16.26
C ALA A 135 -4.13 1.20 -15.74
N VAL A 136 -5.02 1.13 -14.74
CA VAL A 136 -5.67 2.30 -14.14
C VAL A 136 -5.41 2.40 -12.64
N GLN A 137 -4.54 1.53 -12.10
CA GLN A 137 -4.21 1.42 -10.68
C GLN A 137 -5.43 1.48 -9.74
N ARG A 138 -6.48 0.71 -10.07
CA ARG A 138 -7.73 0.67 -9.28
C ARG A 138 -8.26 -0.74 -9.10
N ALA A 139 -8.95 -0.95 -7.99
CA ALA A 139 -9.68 -2.18 -7.69
C ALA A 139 -11.09 -2.11 -8.27
N ALA A 140 -11.45 -3.03 -9.16
CA ALA A 140 -12.76 -3.10 -9.80
C ALA A 140 -13.66 -4.14 -9.12
N CYS A 141 -14.93 -3.78 -8.97
CA CYS A 141 -15.93 -4.71 -8.49
C CYS A 141 -16.36 -5.70 -9.58
N PRO A 142 -16.34 -7.02 -9.34
CA PRO A 142 -16.82 -8.00 -10.32
C PRO A 142 -18.35 -8.07 -10.41
N ASN A 143 -19.08 -7.48 -9.46
CA ASN A 143 -20.53 -7.51 -9.46
C ASN A 143 -21.08 -6.62 -10.58
N ARG A 144 -21.76 -7.23 -11.57
CA ARG A 144 -22.41 -6.54 -12.69
C ARG A 144 -23.49 -5.53 -12.29
N TYR A 145 -23.97 -5.59 -11.05
CA TYR A 145 -24.95 -4.65 -10.50
C TYR A 145 -24.28 -3.47 -9.78
N CYS A 146 -22.97 -3.53 -9.53
CA CYS A 146 -22.20 -2.45 -8.91
C CYS A 146 -21.57 -1.60 -10.01
N ILE A 147 -22.41 -0.79 -10.64
CA ILE A 147 -22.04 0.09 -11.75
C ILE A 147 -22.03 1.56 -11.32
N ASP A 148 -21.23 2.37 -12.01
CA ASP A 148 -21.27 3.83 -11.95
C ASP A 148 -22.35 4.39 -12.88
N ASP A 149 -22.44 5.72 -12.96
CA ASP A 149 -23.46 6.42 -13.76
C ASP A 149 -23.25 6.22 -15.28
N ASP A 150 -22.07 5.79 -15.69
CA ASP A 150 -21.72 5.44 -17.07
C ASP A 150 -21.99 3.94 -17.39
N GLY A 151 -22.52 3.18 -16.43
CA GLY A 151 -22.80 1.76 -16.58
C GLY A 151 -21.55 0.87 -16.51
N LEU A 152 -20.40 1.41 -16.11
CA LEU A 152 -19.16 0.65 -15.93
C LEU A 152 -19.07 0.10 -14.50
N SER A 153 -18.39 -1.04 -14.34
CA SER A 153 -18.13 -1.58 -12.99
C SER A 153 -17.42 -0.54 -12.12
N ARG A 154 -17.96 -0.26 -10.93
CA ARG A 154 -17.33 0.67 -10.00
C ARG A 154 -15.91 0.27 -9.68
N THR A 155 -15.05 1.27 -9.59
CA THR A 155 -13.64 1.11 -9.27
C THR A 155 -13.26 1.93 -8.06
N TRP A 156 -12.25 1.48 -7.31
CA TRP A 156 -11.83 2.06 -6.05
C TRP A 156 -10.31 2.25 -6.02
N GLU A 157 -9.89 3.36 -5.43
CA GLU A 157 -8.49 3.61 -5.13
C GLU A 157 -8.07 2.81 -3.89
N LEU A 158 -6.78 2.49 -3.77
CA LEU A 158 -6.24 1.78 -2.61
C LEU A 158 -6.48 2.56 -1.31
N LYS A 159 -6.41 3.89 -1.36
CA LYS A 159 -6.74 4.76 -0.22
C LYS A 159 -8.15 4.53 0.29
N THR A 160 -9.13 4.38 -0.60
CA THR A 160 -10.51 4.09 -0.23
C THR A 160 -10.63 2.72 0.43
N LEU A 161 -10.00 1.69 -0.15
CA LEU A 161 -10.02 0.34 0.44
C LEU A 161 -9.37 0.32 1.82
N ALA A 162 -8.22 0.97 1.98
CA ALA A 162 -7.52 1.08 3.25
C ALA A 162 -8.37 1.81 4.30
N HIS A 163 -9.01 2.92 3.91
CA HIS A 163 -9.88 3.67 4.81
C HIS A 163 -11.04 2.82 5.32
N HIS A 164 -11.74 2.13 4.42
CA HIS A 164 -12.84 1.23 4.80
C HIS A 164 -12.37 0.09 5.71
N HIS A 165 -11.23 -0.53 5.39
CA HIS A 165 -10.68 -1.61 6.20
C HIS A 165 -10.36 -1.16 7.63
N ILE A 166 -9.66 -0.04 7.79
CA ILE A 166 -9.32 0.48 9.12
C ILE A 166 -10.57 0.96 9.86
N ALA A 167 -11.51 1.61 9.19
CA ALA A 167 -12.78 2.02 9.80
C ALA A 167 -13.55 0.81 10.35
N GLU A 168 -13.64 -0.28 9.60
CA GLU A 168 -14.28 -1.52 10.03
C GLU A 168 -13.56 -2.15 11.23
N GLN A 169 -12.22 -2.24 11.19
CA GLN A 169 -11.43 -2.75 12.32
C GLN A 169 -11.62 -1.94 13.60
N LEU A 170 -11.68 -0.61 13.50
CA LEU A 170 -11.93 0.26 14.65
C LEU A 170 -13.35 0.09 15.19
N ALA A 171 -14.35 -0.02 14.31
CA ALA A 171 -15.73 -0.26 14.71
C ALA A 171 -15.90 -1.61 15.43
N LEU A 172 -15.28 -2.67 14.90
CA LEU A 172 -15.27 -3.99 15.53
C LEU A 172 -14.66 -3.94 16.93
N LYS A 173 -13.51 -3.27 17.08
CA LYS A 173 -12.85 -3.11 18.37
C LYS A 173 -13.71 -2.34 19.38
N ALA A 174 -14.38 -1.28 18.93
CA ALA A 174 -15.29 -0.50 19.78
C ALA A 174 -16.49 -1.32 20.25
N SER A 175 -17.02 -2.23 19.40
CA SER A 175 -18.15 -3.08 19.75
C SER A 175 -17.82 -4.24 20.70
N ALA A 176 -16.54 -4.59 20.83
CA ALA A 176 -16.06 -5.69 21.67
C ALA A 176 -15.69 -5.26 23.11
N THR A 177 -15.74 -3.95 23.40
CA THR A 177 -15.39 -3.36 24.71
C THR A 177 -16.66 -2.96 25.44
#